data_AF-A0A3N5NZI4-F1
#
_entry.id   AF-A0A3N5NZI4-F1
#
_cell.length_a   1.000
_cell.length_b   1.000
_cell.length_c   1.000
_cell.angle_alpha   90.00
_cell.angle_beta   90.00
_cell.angle_gamma   90.00
#
_symmetry.space_group_name_H-M   'P 1'
#
loop_
_entity.id
_entity.type
_entity.pdbx_description
1 polymer ?
#
loop_
_entity_poly.entity_id
_entity_poly.type
_entity_poly.pdbx_seq_one_letter_code
_entity_poly.pdbx_strand_id
1 'polypeptide(L)'
;ENYAFIDQFGRETVSWIRTFQSRRTRRFDAYMIYSGARGRIVDYLGSHEHLAVDIDLSVDEEGGLRLRSGGQRFYEGPIGFDFPMLFSGIAEVREWYDDTTGCFRIVVNVRNRTWGPLFGYRGCFDVEWQKIDGGRMPAHILPSRQERRE
;
A
#
# COMPACT_ATOMS: atom_id res chain seq x y z
N GLU A 1 7.40 7.61 -3.13
CA GLU A 1 8.30 7.72 -1.98
C GLU A 1 7.96 6.62 -0.99
N ASN A 2 8.96 5.83 -0.58
CA ASN A 2 8.76 4.75 0.37
C ASN A 2 9.81 4.86 1.48
N TYR A 3 9.36 4.89 2.74
CA TYR A 3 10.19 5.07 3.92
C TYR A 3 9.80 4.05 4.97
N ALA A 4 10.79 3.47 5.64
CA ALA A 4 10.58 2.61 6.80
C ALA A 4 10.79 3.41 8.09
N PHE A 5 9.88 3.26 9.05
CA PHE A 5 9.94 3.93 10.35
C PHE A 5 9.18 3.12 11.41
N ILE A 6 9.40 3.48 12.69
CA ILE A 6 8.62 2.96 13.81
C ILE A 6 7.49 3.95 14.10
N ASP A 7 6.25 3.47 14.10
CA ASP A 7 5.08 4.31 14.37
C ASP A 7 4.92 4.62 15.87
N GLN A 8 3.92 5.43 16.23
CA GLN A 8 3.69 5.86 17.62
C GLN A 8 3.27 4.71 18.55
N PHE A 9 2.90 3.56 17.99
CA PHE A 9 2.53 2.34 18.72
C PHE A 9 3.67 1.32 18.76
N GLY A 10 4.85 1.65 18.22
CA GLY A 10 6.02 0.78 18.22
C GLY A 10 6.01 -0.26 17.09
N ARG A 11 5.19 -0.08 16.06
CA ARG A 11 5.09 -1.01 14.92
C ARG A 11 6.08 -0.62 13.82
N GLU A 12 6.69 -1.61 13.19
CA GLU A 12 7.46 -1.41 11.96
C GLU A 12 6.50 -1.07 10.81
N THR A 13 6.67 0.12 10.26
CA THR A 13 5.76 0.70 9.27
C THR A 13 6.54 1.12 8.03
N VAL A 14 5.99 0.80 6.86
CA VAL A 14 6.46 1.31 5.57
C VAL A 14 5.43 2.28 5.01
N SER A 15 5.85 3.49 4.64
CA SER A 15 5.02 4.39 3.85
C SER A 15 5.03 3.97 2.39
N TRP A 16 3.89 4.03 1.72
CA TRP A 16 3.75 3.84 0.29
C TRP A 16 3.09 5.08 -0.33
N ILE A 17 3.91 6.11 -0.60
CA ILE A 17 3.43 7.40 -1.05
C ILE A 17 3.60 7.51 -2.57
N ARG A 18 2.53 7.93 -3.26
CA ARG A 18 2.53 8.17 -4.71
C ARG A 18 2.00 9.56 -5.02
N THR A 19 2.82 10.35 -5.71
CA THR A 19 2.47 11.69 -6.17
C THR A 19 2.27 11.67 -7.68
N PHE A 20 1.05 11.91 -8.13
CA PHE A 20 0.67 11.96 -9.53
C PHE A 20 0.66 13.42 -10.00
N GLN A 21 1.51 13.73 -10.97
CA GLN A 21 1.52 15.04 -11.62
C GLN A 21 0.51 15.04 -12.77
N SER A 22 -0.48 15.92 -12.68
CA SER A 22 -1.49 16.17 -13.71
C SER A 22 -1.82 17.67 -13.74
N ARG A 23 -2.97 18.09 -14.31
CA ARG A 23 -3.45 19.49 -14.18
C ARG A 23 -3.50 19.99 -12.74
N ARG A 24 -3.72 19.07 -11.79
CA ARG A 24 -3.54 19.32 -10.36
C ARG A 24 -2.79 18.13 -9.77
N THR A 25 -1.76 18.39 -8.98
CA THR A 25 -1.05 17.32 -8.26
C THR A 25 -2.03 16.55 -7.38
N ARG A 26 -1.95 15.22 -7.42
CA ARG A 26 -2.71 14.31 -6.55
C ARG A 26 -1.71 13.48 -5.78
N ARG A 27 -1.98 13.30 -4.49
CA ARG A 27 -1.14 12.52 -3.60
C ARG A 27 -1.97 11.41 -3.00
N PHE A 28 -1.43 10.21 -3.02
CA PHE A 28 -1.97 9.02 -2.40
C PHE A 28 -0.97 8.55 -1.35
N ASP A 29 -1.43 8.52 -0.10
CA ASP A 29 -0.65 8.08 1.05
C ASP A 29 -1.20 6.74 1.51
N ALA A 30 -0.30 5.81 1.83
CA ALA A 30 -0.64 4.55 2.44
C ALA A 30 0.46 4.12 3.41
N TYR A 31 0.10 3.40 4.47
CA TYR A 31 1.00 2.99 5.54
C TYR A 31 0.79 1.52 5.85
N MET A 32 1.82 0.72 5.63
CA MET A 32 1.75 -0.73 5.74
C MET A 32 2.49 -1.20 6.98
N ILE A 33 1.82 -2.04 7.76
CA ILE A 33 2.42 -2.75 8.89
C ILE A 33 2.26 -4.25 8.69
N TYR A 34 3.13 -5.04 9.31
CA TYR A 34 2.88 -6.47 9.44
C TYR A 34 2.11 -6.76 10.74
N SER A 35 0.89 -7.27 10.62
CA SER A 35 0.09 -7.67 11.77
C SER A 35 0.42 -9.11 12.16
N GLY A 36 1.11 -9.29 13.27
CA GLY A 36 1.38 -10.62 13.83
C GLY A 36 0.10 -11.37 14.22
N ALA A 37 -0.94 -10.66 14.67
CA ALA A 37 -2.22 -11.25 15.02
C ALA A 37 -2.99 -11.82 13.82
N ARG A 38 -2.80 -11.23 12.63
CA ARG A 38 -3.49 -11.62 11.38
C ARG A 38 -2.61 -12.44 10.43
N GLY A 39 -1.30 -12.49 10.69
CA GLY A 39 -0.32 -13.16 9.85
C GLY A 39 -0.20 -12.57 8.45
N ARG A 40 -0.44 -11.26 8.30
CA ARG A 40 -0.51 -10.56 6.99
C ARG A 40 -0.20 -9.08 7.14
N ILE A 41 -0.01 -8.40 6.00
CA ILE A 41 0.14 -6.94 5.98
C ILE A 41 -1.22 -6.28 6.18
N VAL A 42 -1.26 -5.22 6.97
CA VAL A 42 -2.39 -4.29 7.06
C VAL A 42 -1.96 -2.98 6.43
N ASP A 43 -2.65 -2.59 5.36
CA ASP A 43 -2.40 -1.37 4.60
C ASP A 43 -3.44 -0.30 4.93
N TYR A 44 -3.00 0.76 5.61
CA TYR A 44 -3.83 1.90 5.97
C TYR A 44 -3.80 2.95 4.86
N LEU A 45 -4.92 3.15 4.18
CA LEU A 45 -5.05 4.11 3.10
C LEU A 45 -5.44 5.50 3.60
N GLY A 46 -4.79 6.50 3.03
CA GLY A 46 -4.98 7.93 3.30
C GLY A 46 -4.15 8.42 4.49
N SER A 47 -3.88 9.72 4.51
CA SER A 47 -3.12 10.39 5.59
C SER A 47 -3.79 10.34 6.96
N HIS A 48 -5.06 9.96 7.02
CA HIS A 48 -5.82 9.79 8.25
C HIS A 48 -6.14 8.31 8.54
N GLU A 49 -5.70 7.39 7.69
CA GLU A 49 -5.81 5.92 7.88
C GLU A 49 -7.25 5.40 8.03
N HIS A 50 -8.20 5.98 7.29
CA HIS A 50 -9.63 5.64 7.42
C HIS A 50 -10.01 4.29 6.81
N LEU A 51 -9.14 3.70 5.98
CA LEU A 51 -9.38 2.38 5.40
C LEU A 51 -8.18 1.48 5.64
N ALA A 52 -8.38 0.38 6.36
CA ALA A 52 -7.41 -0.69 6.54
C ALA A 52 -7.73 -1.82 5.56
N VAL A 53 -6.73 -2.26 4.80
CA VAL A 53 -6.85 -3.33 3.82
C VAL A 53 -5.88 -4.44 4.18
N ASP A 54 -6.39 -5.65 4.32
CA ASP A 54 -5.53 -6.82 4.47
C ASP A 54 -4.82 -7.08 3.14
N ILE A 55 -3.49 -7.26 3.17
CA ILE A 55 -2.68 -7.58 1.99
C ILE A 55 -1.97 -8.91 2.22
N ASP A 56 -2.21 -9.86 1.31
CA ASP A 56 -1.43 -11.08 1.20
C ASP A 56 -0.21 -10.82 0.31
N LEU A 57 0.98 -11.08 0.85
CA LEU A 57 2.26 -10.94 0.15
C LEU A 57 2.80 -12.32 -0.21
N SER A 58 3.25 -12.48 -1.46
CA SER A 58 3.90 -13.71 -1.93
C SER A 58 4.95 -13.38 -2.98
N VAL A 59 5.89 -14.29 -3.19
CA VAL A 59 6.81 -14.26 -4.33
C VAL A 59 6.34 -15.31 -5.32
N ASP A 60 6.26 -14.95 -6.59
CA ASP A 60 5.88 -15.90 -7.64
C ASP A 60 7.05 -16.73 -8.16
N GLU A 61 6.74 -17.70 -9.01
CA GLU A 61 7.71 -18.67 -9.54
C GLU A 61 8.83 -18.01 -10.35
N GLU A 62 8.62 -16.80 -10.86
CA GLU A 62 9.60 -16.02 -11.62
C GLU A 62 10.37 -15.03 -10.71
N GLY A 63 10.16 -15.06 -9.39
CA GLY A 63 10.82 -14.16 -8.44
C GLY A 63 10.17 -12.78 -8.32
N GLY A 64 9.00 -12.56 -8.93
CA GLY A 64 8.25 -11.33 -8.81
C GLY A 64 7.49 -11.24 -7.48
N LEU A 65 7.43 -10.05 -6.90
CA LEU A 65 6.63 -9.77 -5.71
C LEU A 65 5.16 -9.60 -6.08
N ARG A 66 4.27 -10.31 -5.38
CA ARG A 66 2.82 -10.23 -5.55
C ARG A 66 2.13 -9.76 -4.29
N LEU A 67 1.32 -8.72 -4.43
CA LEU A 67 0.44 -8.21 -3.38
C LEU A 67 -1.00 -8.46 -3.82
N ARG A 68 -1.80 -9.02 -2.94
CA ARG A 68 -3.23 -9.22 -3.18
C ARG A 68 -4.03 -8.65 -2.02
N SER A 69 -4.97 -7.76 -2.32
CA SER A 69 -5.87 -7.23 -1.31
C SER A 69 -6.95 -8.23 -0.94
N GLY A 70 -7.16 -8.40 0.36
CA GLY A 70 -8.21 -9.19 0.98
C GLY A 70 -9.30 -8.30 1.57
N GLY A 71 -9.66 -8.57 2.83
CA GLY A 71 -10.71 -7.86 3.54
C GLY A 71 -10.38 -6.37 3.71
N GLN A 72 -11.39 -5.52 3.50
CA GLN A 72 -11.30 -4.07 3.67
C GLN A 72 -12.14 -3.64 4.86
N ARG A 73 -11.60 -2.72 5.66
CA ARG A 73 -12.18 -2.25 6.91
C ARG A 73 -12.11 -0.74 6.96
N PHE A 74 -13.23 -0.11 7.25
CA PHE A 74 -13.29 1.34 7.37
C PHE A 74 -13.28 1.73 8.85
N TYR A 75 -12.45 2.72 9.22
CA TYR A 75 -12.28 3.25 10.57
C TYR A 75 -12.39 4.78 10.56
N GLU A 76 -13.48 5.33 11.10
CA GLU A 76 -13.68 6.78 11.26
C GLU A 76 -14.14 7.05 12.71
N GLY A 77 -13.25 7.62 13.53
CA GLY A 77 -13.49 7.78 14.96
C GLY A 77 -13.90 6.45 15.65
N PRO A 78 -14.99 6.41 16.42
CA PRO A 78 -15.46 5.18 17.09
C PRO A 78 -16.11 4.19 16.12
N ILE A 79 -16.43 4.61 14.90
CA ILE A 79 -17.13 3.78 13.91
C ILE A 79 -16.07 2.92 13.19
N GLY A 80 -16.26 1.61 13.25
CA GLY A 80 -15.49 0.64 12.48
C GLY A 80 -16.43 -0.35 11.83
N PHE A 81 -16.33 -0.57 10.52
CA PHE A 81 -17.11 -1.61 9.84
C PHE A 81 -16.29 -2.33 8.77
N ASP A 82 -16.57 -3.62 8.59
CA ASP A 82 -16.04 -4.40 7.48
C ASP A 82 -16.73 -3.95 6.20
N PHE A 83 -15.96 -3.43 5.23
CA PHE A 83 -16.52 -3.01 3.96
C PHE A 83 -17.00 -4.25 3.20
N PRO A 84 -18.27 -4.30 2.74
CA PRO A 84 -18.80 -5.49 2.11
C PRO A 84 -18.00 -5.80 0.84
N MET A 85 -17.27 -6.92 0.85
CA MET A 85 -16.45 -7.36 -0.28
C MET A 85 -17.25 -7.57 -1.58
N LEU A 86 -18.59 -7.66 -1.50
CA LEU A 86 -19.47 -7.65 -2.67
C LEU A 86 -19.31 -6.39 -3.54
N PHE A 87 -19.06 -5.24 -2.91
CA PHE A 87 -18.88 -3.94 -3.56
C PHE A 87 -17.40 -3.54 -3.67
N SER A 88 -16.50 -4.38 -3.17
CA SER A 88 -15.08 -4.06 -3.12
C SER A 88 -14.33 -4.59 -4.34
N GLY A 89 -13.30 -3.85 -4.77
CA GLY A 89 -12.33 -4.32 -5.75
C GLY A 89 -11.19 -5.08 -5.07
N ILE A 90 -10.93 -6.30 -5.54
CA ILE A 90 -9.71 -7.05 -5.23
C ILE A 90 -8.61 -6.50 -6.13
N ALA A 91 -7.62 -5.85 -5.53
CA ALA A 91 -6.39 -5.43 -6.16
C ALA A 91 -5.35 -6.56 -6.13
N GLU A 92 -4.78 -6.85 -7.29
CA GLU A 92 -3.64 -7.72 -7.49
C GLU A 92 -2.53 -6.89 -8.12
N VAL A 93 -1.42 -6.76 -7.40
CA VAL A 93 -0.21 -6.06 -7.85
C VAL A 93 0.88 -7.09 -8.04
N ARG A 94 1.61 -6.99 -9.15
CA ARG A 94 2.86 -7.71 -9.37
C ARG A 94 3.96 -6.71 -9.70
N GLU A 95 5.05 -6.77 -8.96
CA GLU A 95 6.26 -5.99 -9.19
C GLU A 95 7.45 -6.94 -9.38
N TRP A 96 8.30 -6.69 -10.38
CA TRP A 96 9.50 -7.49 -10.61
C TRP A 96 10.57 -6.66 -11.32
N TYR A 97 11.82 -7.09 -11.22
CA TYR A 97 12.92 -6.51 -12.01
C TYR A 97 13.02 -7.24 -13.35
N ASP A 98 13.03 -6.50 -14.46
CA ASP A 98 13.21 -7.05 -15.81
C ASP A 98 14.67 -6.85 -16.25
N ASP A 99 15.47 -7.91 -16.17
CA ASP A 99 16.89 -7.90 -16.56
C ASP A 99 17.12 -7.54 -18.03
N THR A 100 16.12 -7.78 -18.90
CA THR A 100 16.24 -7.47 -20.34
C THR A 100 16.17 -5.97 -20.57
N THR A 101 15.29 -5.28 -19.83
CA THR A 101 15.10 -3.83 -19.94
C THR A 101 15.86 -3.03 -18.89
N GLY A 102 16.47 -3.69 -17.90
CA GLY A 102 17.24 -3.06 -16.82
C GLY A 102 16.40 -2.19 -15.89
N CYS A 103 15.11 -2.46 -15.72
CA CYS A 103 14.21 -1.63 -14.92
C CYS A 103 13.14 -2.46 -14.19
N PHE A 104 12.54 -1.87 -13.14
CA PHE A 104 11.41 -2.50 -12.48
C PHE A 104 10.15 -2.37 -13.32
N ARG A 105 9.34 -3.42 -13.30
CA ARG A 105 8.02 -3.47 -13.92
C ARG A 105 6.95 -3.63 -12.85
N ILE A 106 5.80 -3.03 -13.11
CA ILE A 106 4.63 -3.12 -12.27
C ILE A 106 3.40 -3.40 -13.12
N VAL A 107 2.56 -4.31 -12.63
CA VAL A 107 1.24 -4.59 -13.16
C VAL A 107 0.25 -4.54 -12.01
N VAL A 108 -0.76 -3.68 -12.13
CA VAL A 108 -1.86 -3.57 -11.18
C VAL A 108 -3.15 -3.95 -11.89
N ASN A 109 -3.89 -4.89 -11.33
CA ASN A 109 -5.22 -5.25 -11.77
C ASN A 109 -6.18 -5.17 -10.59
N VAL A 110 -7.26 -4.41 -10.73
CA VAL A 110 -8.32 -4.33 -9.74
C VAL A 110 -9.60 -4.84 -10.35
N ARG A 111 -10.20 -5.84 -9.70
CA ARG A 111 -11.40 -6.53 -10.17
C ARG A 111 -12.41 -6.65 -9.05
N ASN A 112 -13.68 -6.42 -9.36
CA ASN A 112 -14.78 -6.83 -8.50
C ASN A 112 -15.17 -8.26 -8.84
N ARG A 113 -15.52 -9.06 -7.83
CA ARG A 113 -15.93 -10.46 -8.03
C ARG A 113 -17.17 -10.61 -8.91
N THR A 114 -18.09 -9.63 -8.85
CA THR A 114 -19.40 -9.65 -9.52
C THR A 114 -19.38 -8.89 -10.85
N TRP A 115 -18.73 -7.72 -10.89
CA TRP A 115 -18.74 -6.82 -12.04
C TRP A 115 -17.51 -6.94 -12.95
N GLY A 116 -16.54 -7.76 -12.58
CA GLY A 116 -15.32 -7.95 -13.38
C GLY A 116 -14.29 -6.84 -13.20
N PRO A 117 -13.45 -6.54 -14.20
CA PRO A 117 -12.35 -5.58 -14.07
C PRO A 117 -12.87 -4.17 -13.82
N LEU A 118 -12.36 -3.52 -12.77
CA LEU A 118 -12.68 -2.14 -12.41
C LEU A 118 -11.65 -1.17 -12.98
N PHE A 119 -10.37 -1.43 -12.73
CA PHE A 119 -9.27 -0.64 -13.27
C PHE A 119 -7.96 -1.45 -13.25
N GLY A 120 -6.97 -1.00 -14.00
CA GLY A 120 -5.63 -1.56 -13.94
C GLY A 120 -4.65 -0.71 -14.71
N TYR A 121 -3.36 -0.87 -14.42
CA TYR A 121 -2.31 -0.23 -15.19
C TYR A 121 -1.07 -1.12 -15.25
N ARG A 122 -0.21 -0.82 -16.22
CA ARG A 122 1.11 -1.42 -16.35
C ARG A 122 2.11 -0.30 -16.53
N GLY A 123 3.30 -0.48 -15.98
CA GLY A 123 4.35 0.52 -16.06
C GLY A 123 5.72 -0.07 -15.80
N CYS A 124 6.71 0.79 -15.97
CA CYS A 124 8.06 0.55 -15.49
C CYS A 124 8.51 1.74 -14.65
N PHE A 125 9.43 1.51 -13.74
CA PHE A 125 10.01 2.53 -12.89
C PHE A 125 11.45 2.17 -12.53
N ASP A 126 12.17 3.17 -12.03
CA ASP A 126 13.49 3.01 -11.45
C ASP A 126 13.46 3.52 -10.00
N VAL A 127 14.45 3.14 -9.21
CA VAL A 127 14.52 3.43 -7.78
C VAL A 127 15.73 4.30 -7.49
N GLU A 128 15.46 5.52 -7.04
CA GLU A 128 16.48 6.35 -6.42
C GLU A 128 16.52 6.07 -4.90
N TRP A 129 17.66 5.59 -4.42
CA TRP A 129 17.87 5.33 -3.01
C TRP A 129 18.34 6.58 -2.29
N GLN A 130 17.56 7.04 -1.32
CA GLN A 130 17.92 8.19 -0.49
C GLN A 130 18.44 7.72 0.88
N LYS A 131 19.59 8.27 1.30
CA LYS A 131 20.10 8.09 2.66
C LYS A 131 19.40 9.07 3.59
N ILE A 132 19.04 8.59 4.78
CA ILE A 132 18.38 9.40 5.80
C ILE A 132 19.40 9.71 6.88
N ASP A 133 19.98 10.90 6.81
CA ASP A 133 20.96 11.36 7.78
C ASP A 133 20.26 11.79 9.09
N GLY A 134 20.76 11.32 10.23
CA GLY A 134 20.27 11.71 11.55
C GLY A 134 18.96 11.06 12.00
N GLY A 135 18.46 10.04 11.28
CA GLY A 135 17.33 9.20 11.71
C GLY A 135 15.97 9.89 11.81
N ARG A 136 15.85 11.16 11.38
CA ARG A 136 14.57 11.88 11.39
C ARG A 136 13.88 11.74 10.04
N MET A 137 12.70 11.12 10.07
CA MET A 137 11.78 11.08 8.94
C MET A 137 11.36 12.49 8.51
N PRO A 138 11.24 12.77 7.20
CA PRO A 138 10.63 14.02 6.74
C PRO A 138 9.19 14.10 7.26
N ALA A 139 8.82 15.25 7.86
CA ALA A 139 7.51 15.41 8.50
C ALA A 139 6.32 15.17 7.54
N HIS A 140 6.49 15.43 6.24
CA HIS A 140 5.47 15.21 5.23
C HIS A 140 5.22 13.73 4.88
N ILE A 141 6.07 12.83 5.38
CA ILE A 141 5.91 11.37 5.22
C ILE A 141 5.07 10.80 6.34
N LEU A 142 5.04 11.42 7.51
CA LEU A 142 4.31 10.90 8.65
C LEU A 142 2.79 11.10 8.45
N PRO A 143 1.96 10.09 8.78
CA PRO A 143 0.52 10.23 8.75
C PRO A 143 0.06 11.31 9.73
N SER A 144 -1.03 12.00 9.39
CA SER A 144 -1.65 13.02 10.26
C SER A 144 -2.30 12.39 11.49
N ARG A 145 -2.72 11.12 11.39
CA ARG A 145 -3.28 10.29 12.46
C ARG A 145 -2.91 8.83 12.20
N GLN A 146 -2.54 8.11 13.25
CA GLN A 146 -2.26 6.67 13.18
C GLN A 146 -3.37 5.88 13.87
N GLU A 147 -3.91 4.88 13.17
CA GLU A 147 -4.94 3.98 13.66
C GLU A 147 -4.29 2.81 14.43
N ARG A 148 -4.75 2.61 15.67
CA ARG A 148 -4.23 1.57 16.55
C ARG A 148 -4.80 0.20 16.19
N ARG A 149 -5.99 0.17 15.58
CA ARG A 149 -6.71 -1.07 15.26
C ARG A 149 -6.09 -1.73 14.04
N GLU A 150 -5.73 -2.99 14.21
CA GLU A 150 -5.23 -3.87 13.15
C GLU A 150 -6.33 -4.66 12.52
#